data_AF-A0AAW0WP97-F1
#
_entry.id   AF-A0AAW0WP97-F1
#
_cell.length_a   1.000
_cell.length_b   1.000
_cell.length_c   1.000
_cell.angle_alpha   90.00
_cell.angle_beta   90.00
_cell.angle_gamma   90.00
#
_symmetry.space_group_name_H-M   'P 1'
#
loop_
_entity.id
_entity.type
_entity.pdbx_description
1 polymer ?
#
loop_
_entity_poly.entity_id
_entity_poly.type
_entity_poly.pdbx_seq_one_letter_code
_entity_poly.pdbx_strand_id
1 'polypeptide(L)'
;VVYPGWASCGTGTAVMDTLTFFNNVLSVTVIFAAFWYSCNDGDSLLLRERLQDVLQAMLEVEQQHSVGEVRIAVGYGACKDIFVQGSDLMGVMTPPQRTAHFNRIDSMKQLKEMYALFYTAGSAAERYVGNKTLFNEILAAAEAVPGSYSALGGNAPVMASRFALEGAKVLLAAKRSSYIMNKVHPSIIVRGDETESDEDIHLIIEYKAGESWGTYQAPRANRFIIHSDDNNPVLSTVEDFGGQLEAFKPNLFVVGGLQMMDNFPFPPGSYAIYCSFICVFCIILILYYTTLCICYI
;
A
#
# COMPACT_ATOMS: atom_id res chain seq x y z
N VAL A 1 -26.17 4.78 -86.10
CA VAL A 1 -27.07 3.98 -85.24
C VAL A 1 -27.46 4.86 -84.06
N VAL A 2 -28.77 5.10 -83.89
CA VAL A 2 -29.38 5.94 -82.85
C VAL A 2 -29.74 5.05 -81.66
N TYR A 3 -29.52 5.53 -80.42
CA TYR A 3 -30.37 5.49 -79.20
C TYR A 3 -29.56 5.54 -77.87
N PRO A 4 -30.12 6.03 -76.74
CA PRO A 4 -29.65 7.29 -76.12
C PRO A 4 -29.48 7.24 -74.57
N GLY A 5 -29.12 8.38 -73.97
CA GLY A 5 -29.34 8.67 -72.55
C GLY A 5 -28.16 8.29 -71.63
N TRP A 6 -27.75 9.07 -70.64
CA TRP A 6 -28.49 9.93 -69.72
C TRP A 6 -27.67 11.19 -69.37
N ALA A 7 -28.37 12.27 -69.06
CA ALA A 7 -27.81 13.54 -68.61
C ALA A 7 -26.88 13.38 -67.41
N SER A 8 -25.71 14.00 -67.48
CA SER A 8 -24.85 14.30 -66.34
C SER A 8 -25.59 15.26 -65.41
N CYS A 9 -26.27 14.74 -64.40
CA CYS A 9 -26.78 15.55 -63.30
C CYS A 9 -25.61 15.79 -62.33
N GLY A 10 -24.95 16.94 -62.48
CA GLY A 10 -23.86 17.42 -61.63
C GLY A 10 -24.31 17.84 -60.23
N THR A 11 -25.12 17.00 -59.57
CA THR A 11 -25.74 17.29 -58.27
C THR A 11 -25.21 16.40 -57.14
N GLY A 12 -24.52 15.31 -57.45
CA GLY A 12 -24.07 14.34 -56.43
C GLY A 12 -22.90 14.83 -55.56
N THR A 13 -21.90 15.48 -56.13
CA THR A 13 -20.70 15.94 -55.39
C THR A 13 -21.00 17.16 -54.51
N ALA A 14 -21.73 18.14 -55.03
CA ALA A 14 -22.14 19.32 -54.28
C ALA A 14 -23.04 18.97 -53.07
N VAL A 15 -23.96 18.01 -53.24
CA VAL A 15 -24.84 17.54 -52.14
C VAL A 15 -24.04 16.79 -51.07
N MET A 16 -23.08 15.93 -51.47
CA MET A 16 -22.18 15.23 -50.56
C MET A 16 -21.30 16.19 -49.76
N ASP A 17 -20.74 17.23 -50.41
CA ASP A 17 -19.89 18.24 -49.79
C ASP A 17 -20.67 19.17 -48.85
N THR A 18 -21.93 19.50 -49.18
CA THR A 18 -22.80 20.20 -48.23
C THR A 18 -23.13 19.33 -47.01
N LEU A 19 -23.40 18.04 -47.19
CA LEU A 19 -23.71 17.12 -46.07
C LEU A 19 -22.51 16.93 -45.12
N THR A 20 -21.29 16.80 -45.65
CA THR A 20 -20.08 16.75 -44.82
C THR A 20 -19.81 18.09 -44.12
N PHE A 21 -20.05 19.22 -44.78
CA PHE A 21 -19.96 20.53 -44.12
C PHE A 21 -20.96 20.67 -42.97
N PHE A 22 -22.23 20.34 -43.17
CA PHE A 22 -23.25 20.37 -42.10
C PHE A 22 -22.93 19.41 -40.96
N ASN A 23 -22.45 18.19 -41.24
CA ASN A 23 -22.05 17.24 -40.20
C ASN A 23 -20.84 17.72 -39.40
N ASN A 24 -19.86 18.37 -40.06
CA ASN A 24 -18.70 18.94 -39.37
C ASN A 24 -19.12 20.13 -38.49
N VAL A 25 -19.97 21.03 -38.99
CA VAL A 25 -20.50 22.15 -38.21
C VAL A 25 -21.31 21.66 -37.02
N LEU A 26 -22.15 20.65 -37.21
CA LEU A 26 -22.94 20.05 -36.13
C LEU A 26 -22.03 19.40 -35.07
N SER A 27 -21.02 18.65 -35.51
CA SER A 27 -20.05 18.00 -34.60
C SER A 27 -19.28 19.03 -33.78
N VAL A 28 -18.78 20.10 -34.42
CA VAL A 28 -18.10 21.20 -33.74
C VAL A 28 -19.05 21.89 -32.75
N THR A 29 -20.30 22.12 -33.14
CA THR A 29 -21.31 22.75 -32.26
C THR A 29 -21.64 21.87 -31.05
N VAL A 30 -21.75 20.55 -31.24
CA VAL A 30 -21.99 19.59 -30.14
C VAL A 30 -20.78 19.55 -29.19
N ILE A 31 -19.55 19.55 -29.71
CA ILE A 31 -18.34 19.62 -28.87
C ILE A 31 -18.31 20.94 -28.09
N PHE A 32 -18.62 22.08 -28.72
CA PHE A 32 -18.68 23.37 -28.05
C PHE A 32 -19.79 23.41 -26.98
N ALA A 33 -20.97 22.85 -27.26
CA ALA A 33 -22.06 22.78 -26.31
C ALA A 33 -21.74 21.84 -25.13
N ALA A 34 -21.09 20.69 -25.40
CA ALA A 34 -20.63 19.77 -24.36
C ALA A 34 -19.51 20.37 -23.51
N PHE A 35 -18.57 21.09 -24.12
CA PHE A 35 -17.52 21.82 -23.41
C PHE A 35 -18.13 22.94 -22.55
N TRP A 36 -19.05 23.74 -23.12
CA TRP A 36 -19.77 24.76 -22.36
C TRP A 36 -20.53 24.16 -21.19
N TYR A 37 -21.31 23.10 -21.41
CA TYR A 37 -22.05 22.41 -20.35
C TYR A 37 -21.12 21.81 -19.29
N SER A 38 -20.01 21.20 -19.68
CA SER A 38 -19.01 20.66 -18.76
C SER A 38 -18.28 21.75 -17.97
N CYS A 39 -18.09 22.94 -18.54
CA CYS A 39 -17.49 24.08 -17.86
C CYS A 39 -18.48 24.82 -16.96
N ASN A 40 -19.77 24.77 -17.28
CA ASN A 40 -20.87 25.40 -16.54
C ASN A 40 -21.71 24.39 -15.75
N ASP A 41 -21.21 23.17 -15.51
CA ASP A 41 -21.87 22.19 -14.66
C ASP A 41 -21.87 22.72 -13.22
N GLY A 42 -22.92 23.48 -12.88
CA GLY A 42 -23.03 24.28 -11.68
C GLY A 42 -22.89 23.45 -10.41
N ASP A 43 -23.28 22.18 -10.45
CA ASP A 43 -23.12 21.26 -9.33
C ASP A 43 -21.64 20.95 -9.06
N SER A 44 -20.82 20.81 -10.12
CA SER A 44 -19.38 20.56 -9.98
C SER A 44 -18.62 21.81 -9.50
N LEU A 45 -19.03 23.00 -9.94
CA LEU A 45 -18.47 24.28 -9.49
C LEU A 45 -18.83 24.55 -8.03
N LEU A 46 -20.09 24.38 -7.66
CA LEU A 46 -20.58 24.55 -6.30
C LEU A 46 -19.95 23.52 -5.34
N LEU A 47 -19.70 22.29 -5.79
CA LEU A 47 -18.98 21.30 -5.01
C LEU A 47 -17.52 21.72 -4.77
N ARG A 48 -16.85 22.27 -5.78
CA ARG A 48 -15.47 22.78 -5.67
C ARG A 48 -15.38 23.96 -4.72
N GLU A 49 -16.28 24.92 -4.84
CA GLU A 49 -16.35 26.08 -3.93
C GLU A 49 -16.57 25.63 -2.49
N ARG A 50 -17.55 24.75 -2.25
CA ARG A 50 -17.78 24.18 -0.91
C ARG A 50 -16.57 23.43 -0.37
N LEU A 51 -15.89 22.63 -1.20
CA LEU A 51 -14.69 21.92 -0.80
C LEU A 51 -13.60 22.91 -0.40
N GLN A 52 -13.44 23.99 -1.16
CA GLN A 52 -12.47 25.03 -0.87
C GLN A 52 -12.79 25.78 0.43
N ASP A 53 -14.06 26.11 0.66
CA ASP A 53 -14.52 26.74 1.90
C ASP A 53 -14.25 25.84 3.12
N VAL A 54 -14.55 24.53 3.01
CA VAL A 54 -14.29 23.56 4.08
C VAL A 54 -12.80 23.44 4.35
N LEU A 55 -11.96 23.32 3.31
CA LEU A 55 -10.51 23.25 3.48
C LEU A 55 -9.95 24.52 4.13
N GLN A 56 -10.40 25.69 3.69
CA GLN A 56 -9.98 26.97 4.26
C GLN A 56 -10.38 27.08 5.73
N ALA A 57 -11.62 26.71 6.07
CA ALA A 57 -12.08 26.69 7.46
C ALA A 57 -11.27 25.70 8.33
N MET A 58 -10.92 24.52 7.80
CA MET A 58 -10.08 23.56 8.53
C MET A 58 -8.67 24.11 8.78
N LEU A 59 -8.07 24.78 7.79
CA LEU A 59 -6.75 25.43 7.94
C LEU A 59 -6.79 26.57 8.96
N GLU A 60 -7.85 27.37 8.97
CA GLU A 60 -8.04 28.44 9.95
C GLU A 60 -8.15 27.87 11.37
N VAL A 61 -8.91 26.79 11.55
CA VAL A 61 -9.00 26.10 12.85
C VAL A 61 -7.65 25.51 13.26
N GLU A 62 -6.92 24.89 12.34
CA GLU A 62 -5.58 24.35 12.60
C GLU A 62 -4.60 25.45 13.08
N GLN A 63 -4.57 26.60 12.39
CA GLN A 63 -3.72 27.74 12.76
C GLN A 63 -4.06 28.31 14.14
N GLN A 64 -5.33 28.30 14.52
CA GLN A 64 -5.77 28.75 15.85
C GLN A 64 -5.33 27.80 16.98
N HIS A 65 -5.04 26.54 16.66
CA HIS A 65 -4.72 25.50 17.62
C HIS A 65 -3.30 24.95 17.42
N SER A 66 -2.30 25.83 17.39
CA SER A 66 -0.91 25.40 17.28
C SER A 66 -0.52 24.52 18.46
N VAL A 67 -0.12 23.29 18.17
CA VAL A 67 0.58 22.43 19.13
C VAL A 67 2.05 22.80 19.15
N GLY A 68 2.64 22.88 20.35
CA GLY A 68 4.08 23.10 20.50
C GLY A 68 4.90 21.91 19.99
N GLU A 69 6.18 21.86 20.35
CA GLU A 69 7.04 20.74 19.94
C GLU A 69 6.50 19.39 20.44
N VAL A 70 6.14 18.51 19.50
CA VAL A 70 5.65 17.15 19.79
C VAL A 70 6.78 16.14 19.59
N ARG A 71 7.04 15.31 20.61
CA ARG A 71 7.95 14.17 20.54
C ARG A 71 7.15 12.88 20.42
N ILE A 72 7.36 12.14 19.34
CA ILE A 72 6.63 10.90 19.08
C ILE A 72 7.63 9.75 18.97
N ALA A 73 7.43 8.73 19.80
CA ALA A 73 8.11 7.45 19.65
C ALA A 73 7.22 6.52 18.82
N VAL A 74 7.82 5.78 17.89
CA VAL A 74 7.12 4.83 17.02
C VAL A 74 7.92 3.54 16.95
N GLY A 75 7.27 2.40 17.16
CA GLY A 75 7.78 1.05 16.93
C GLY A 75 6.59 0.14 16.67
N TYR A 76 6.69 -1.14 16.36
CA TYR A 76 7.82 -1.85 15.78
C TYR A 76 7.44 -2.26 14.35
N GLY A 77 8.29 -3.02 13.66
CA GLY A 77 8.01 -3.51 12.32
C GLY A 77 8.50 -2.54 11.25
N ALA A 78 9.73 -2.77 10.78
CA ALA A 78 10.33 -2.05 9.67
C ALA A 78 10.83 -3.06 8.64
N CYS A 79 10.52 -2.82 7.37
CA CYS A 79 10.91 -3.72 6.29
C CYS A 79 11.15 -2.94 4.99
N LYS A 80 11.66 -3.66 3.99
CA LYS A 80 11.74 -3.20 2.60
C LYS A 80 10.66 -3.92 1.80
N ASP A 81 9.69 -3.16 1.32
CA ASP A 81 8.64 -3.69 0.47
C ASP A 81 9.11 -3.67 -0.98
N ILE A 82 9.00 -4.79 -1.68
CA ILE A 82 9.29 -4.92 -3.11
C ILE A 82 7.99 -5.23 -3.83
N PHE A 83 7.64 -4.40 -4.79
CA PHE A 83 6.41 -4.49 -5.56
C PHE A 83 6.69 -5.07 -6.92
N VAL A 84 5.87 -6.03 -7.34
CA VAL A 84 5.96 -6.67 -8.64
C VAL A 84 4.57 -7.02 -9.16
N GLN A 85 4.39 -6.92 -10.49
CA GLN A 85 3.16 -7.36 -11.12
C GLN A 85 3.09 -8.89 -11.16
N GLY A 86 1.98 -9.44 -10.69
CA GLY A 86 1.70 -10.88 -10.65
C GLY A 86 1.66 -11.50 -12.04
N SER A 87 1.15 -10.78 -13.05
CA SER A 87 1.19 -11.23 -14.45
C SER A 87 2.61 -11.55 -14.92
N ASP A 88 3.60 -10.79 -14.44
CA ASP A 88 4.97 -10.85 -14.95
C ASP A 88 5.80 -11.85 -14.15
N LEU A 89 5.56 -11.96 -12.84
CA LEU A 89 6.23 -12.94 -11.97
C LEU A 89 5.56 -14.31 -11.97
N MET A 90 4.25 -14.36 -11.70
CA MET A 90 3.49 -15.61 -11.57
C MET A 90 2.95 -16.10 -12.91
N GLY A 91 2.63 -15.18 -13.85
CA GLY A 91 2.05 -15.52 -15.14
C GLY A 91 2.98 -16.33 -16.06
N VAL A 92 4.30 -16.24 -15.87
CA VAL A 92 5.28 -17.09 -16.57
C VAL A 92 5.33 -18.53 -16.03
N MET A 93 4.75 -18.78 -14.86
CA MET A 93 4.71 -20.09 -14.22
C MET A 93 3.43 -20.85 -14.60
N THR A 94 3.53 -22.17 -14.73
CA THR A 94 2.34 -23.01 -14.92
C THR A 94 1.44 -22.94 -13.67
N PRO A 95 0.15 -22.55 -13.83
CA PRO A 95 -0.79 -22.46 -12.73
C PRO A 95 -1.04 -23.85 -12.09
N PRO A 96 -1.37 -23.89 -10.79
CA PRO A 96 -1.64 -25.15 -10.11
C PRO A 96 -2.99 -25.74 -10.54
N GLN A 97 -3.15 -27.06 -10.43
CA GLN A 97 -4.41 -27.75 -10.74
C GLN A 97 -5.52 -27.52 -9.71
N ARG A 98 -5.16 -27.03 -8.51
CA ARG A 98 -6.08 -26.75 -7.42
C ARG A 98 -5.61 -25.54 -6.61
N THR A 99 -6.51 -25.00 -5.81
CA THR A 99 -6.19 -24.02 -4.76
C THR A 99 -6.09 -24.72 -3.41
N ALA A 100 -5.20 -24.26 -2.53
CA ALA A 100 -5.11 -24.79 -1.16
C ALA A 100 -4.60 -23.72 -0.19
N HIS A 101 -5.11 -23.75 1.03
CA HIS A 101 -4.60 -22.93 2.13
C HIS A 101 -3.53 -23.70 2.91
N PHE A 102 -2.50 -22.99 3.33
CA PHE A 102 -1.45 -23.46 4.24
C PHE A 102 -1.16 -22.37 5.27
N ASN A 103 -0.62 -22.74 6.43
CA ASN A 103 -0.21 -21.73 7.43
C ASN A 103 1.12 -21.06 7.06
N ARG A 104 1.98 -21.79 6.34
CA ARG A 104 3.27 -21.32 5.82
C ARG A 104 3.57 -21.93 4.45
N ILE A 105 4.54 -21.36 3.76
CA ILE A 105 4.97 -21.79 2.42
C ILE A 105 6.36 -22.41 2.52
N ASP A 106 6.48 -23.70 2.22
CA ASP A 106 7.75 -24.44 2.23
C ASP A 106 8.20 -24.88 0.82
N SER A 107 7.32 -24.74 -0.20
CA SER A 107 7.60 -25.16 -1.58
C SER A 107 6.92 -24.27 -2.62
N MET A 108 7.49 -24.25 -3.84
CA MET A 108 6.90 -23.56 -5.00
C MET A 108 5.48 -24.05 -5.31
N LYS A 109 5.19 -25.34 -5.09
CA LYS A 109 3.84 -25.88 -5.25
C LYS A 109 2.84 -25.20 -4.30
N GLN A 110 3.19 -25.10 -3.02
CA GLN A 110 2.34 -24.46 -2.01
C GLN A 110 2.15 -22.97 -2.30
N LEU A 111 3.22 -22.26 -2.69
CA LEU A 111 3.13 -20.86 -3.10
C LEU A 111 2.08 -20.67 -4.19
N LYS A 112 2.16 -21.48 -5.25
CA LYS A 112 1.22 -21.39 -6.39
C LYS A 112 -0.21 -21.73 -5.98
N GLU A 113 -0.42 -22.83 -5.25
CA GLU A 113 -1.75 -23.25 -4.78
C GLU A 113 -2.40 -22.19 -3.86
N MET A 114 -1.59 -21.51 -3.04
CA MET A 114 -2.03 -20.46 -2.14
C MET A 114 -2.27 -19.13 -2.86
N TYR A 115 -1.36 -18.71 -3.74
CA TYR A 115 -1.55 -17.53 -4.58
C TYR A 115 -2.85 -17.66 -5.39
N ALA A 116 -3.07 -18.81 -6.04
CA ALA A 116 -4.31 -19.08 -6.77
C ALA A 116 -5.57 -18.98 -5.87
N LEU A 117 -5.51 -19.45 -4.63
CA LEU A 117 -6.62 -19.33 -3.67
C LEU A 117 -7.00 -17.85 -3.45
N PHE A 118 -6.03 -17.01 -3.10
CA PHE A 118 -6.28 -15.60 -2.79
C PHE A 118 -6.57 -14.76 -4.03
N TYR A 119 -5.93 -15.08 -5.15
CA TYR A 119 -6.16 -14.48 -6.46
C TYR A 119 -7.61 -14.66 -6.91
N THR A 120 -8.14 -15.90 -6.88
CA THR A 120 -9.53 -16.19 -7.27
C THR A 120 -10.56 -15.58 -6.33
N ALA A 121 -10.24 -15.51 -5.04
CA ALA A 121 -11.09 -14.84 -4.06
C ALA A 121 -11.00 -13.30 -4.14
N GLY A 122 -9.96 -12.76 -4.80
CA GLY A 122 -9.63 -11.34 -4.79
C GLY A 122 -9.35 -10.79 -3.40
N SER A 123 -8.87 -11.61 -2.46
CA SER A 123 -8.61 -11.22 -1.07
C SER A 123 -7.12 -11.03 -0.82
N ALA A 124 -6.78 -10.05 0.03
CA ALA A 124 -5.40 -9.83 0.43
C ALA A 124 -4.93 -10.97 1.34
N ALA A 125 -3.66 -11.34 1.24
CA ALA A 125 -3.01 -12.24 2.18
C ALA A 125 -1.53 -11.93 2.31
N GLU A 126 -0.99 -12.26 3.47
CA GLU A 126 0.41 -12.16 3.82
C GLU A 126 0.85 -13.47 4.46
N ARG A 127 1.95 -14.06 3.97
CA ARG A 127 2.34 -15.43 4.34
C ARG A 127 3.84 -15.58 4.49
N TYR A 128 4.23 -16.25 5.57
CA TYR A 128 5.60 -16.61 5.84
C TYR A 128 6.09 -17.75 4.94
N VAL A 129 7.29 -17.59 4.38
CA VAL A 129 8.00 -18.59 3.58
C VAL A 129 9.13 -19.15 4.43
N GLY A 130 9.00 -20.40 4.89
CA GLY A 130 10.02 -21.03 5.74
C GLY A 130 11.27 -21.48 4.98
N ASN A 131 11.18 -21.60 3.66
CA ASN A 131 12.30 -21.98 2.80
C ASN A 131 13.01 -20.72 2.26
N LYS A 132 14.10 -20.31 2.93
CA LYS A 132 14.88 -19.11 2.56
C LYS A 132 15.45 -19.18 1.14
N THR A 133 15.87 -20.36 0.68
CA THR A 133 16.37 -20.52 -0.69
C THR A 133 15.28 -20.24 -1.72
N LEU A 134 14.10 -20.82 -1.51
CA LEU A 134 12.92 -20.56 -2.35
C LEU A 134 12.56 -19.06 -2.33
N PHE A 135 12.54 -18.43 -1.15
CA PHE A 135 12.23 -17.02 -1.03
C PHE A 135 13.22 -16.16 -1.82
N ASN A 136 14.52 -16.41 -1.68
CA ASN A 136 15.57 -15.69 -2.40
C ASN A 136 15.51 -15.89 -3.92
N GLU A 137 15.17 -17.09 -4.39
CA GLU A 137 14.95 -17.36 -5.82
C GLU A 137 13.78 -16.55 -6.38
N ILE A 138 12.65 -16.48 -5.66
CA ILE A 138 11.48 -15.71 -6.08
C ILE A 138 11.78 -14.22 -6.03
N LEU A 139 12.48 -13.77 -4.99
CA LEU A 139 12.89 -12.38 -4.83
C LEU A 139 13.79 -11.93 -5.99
N ALA A 140 14.82 -12.71 -6.33
CA ALA A 140 15.69 -12.42 -7.45
C ALA A 140 14.91 -12.39 -8.78
N ALA A 141 13.95 -13.30 -8.97
CA ALA A 141 13.07 -13.28 -10.14
C ALA A 141 12.19 -12.01 -10.17
N ALA A 142 11.66 -11.58 -9.03
CA ALA A 142 10.82 -10.39 -8.94
C ALA A 142 11.61 -9.10 -9.22
N GLU A 143 12.81 -8.96 -8.66
CA GLU A 143 13.68 -7.80 -8.92
C GLU A 143 14.13 -7.72 -10.39
N ALA A 144 14.23 -8.87 -11.07
CA ALA A 144 14.54 -8.91 -12.50
C ALA A 144 13.37 -8.49 -13.40
N VAL A 145 12.13 -8.42 -12.88
CA VAL A 145 10.96 -7.97 -13.65
C VAL A 145 11.07 -6.47 -13.93
N PRO A 146 10.99 -6.03 -15.20
CA PRO A 146 10.94 -4.61 -15.54
C PRO A 146 9.72 -3.93 -14.89
N GLY A 147 9.96 -2.85 -14.15
CA GLY A 147 8.91 -2.13 -13.44
C GLY A 147 8.68 -2.61 -12.01
N SER A 148 9.44 -3.60 -11.54
CA SER A 148 9.56 -3.83 -10.10
C SER A 148 10.21 -2.62 -9.42
N TYR A 149 9.81 -2.32 -8.19
CA TYR A 149 10.37 -1.23 -7.41
C TYR A 149 10.30 -1.54 -5.91
N SER A 150 11.09 -0.83 -5.11
CA SER A 150 11.07 -0.96 -3.65
C SER A 150 10.64 0.32 -2.96
N ALA A 151 9.97 0.17 -1.82
CA ALA A 151 9.59 1.27 -0.94
C ALA A 151 9.87 0.92 0.52
N LEU A 152 9.94 1.97 1.36
CA LEU A 152 10.04 1.81 2.79
C LEU A 152 8.74 1.15 3.31
N GLY A 153 8.89 -0.05 3.85
CA GLY A 153 7.81 -0.85 4.37
C GLY A 153 7.71 -0.81 5.89
N GLY A 154 6.62 -1.37 6.40
CA GLY A 154 6.34 -1.45 7.82
C GLY A 154 5.53 -0.25 8.33
N ASN A 155 4.56 -0.54 9.19
CA ASN A 155 3.65 0.47 9.72
C ASN A 155 4.42 1.56 10.49
N ALA A 156 5.44 1.17 11.27
CA ALA A 156 6.19 2.10 12.10
C ALA A 156 7.02 3.11 11.29
N PRO A 157 7.88 2.71 10.34
CA PRO A 157 8.62 3.66 9.51
C PRO A 157 7.74 4.59 8.67
N VAL A 158 6.61 4.10 8.14
CA VAL A 158 5.66 4.91 7.36
C VAL A 158 5.01 5.99 8.23
N MET A 159 4.51 5.63 9.42
CA MET A 159 3.97 6.60 10.38
C MET A 159 5.03 7.59 10.85
N ALA A 160 6.23 7.11 11.19
CA ALA A 160 7.36 7.94 11.61
C ALA A 160 7.72 8.99 10.54
N SER A 161 7.75 8.58 9.28
CA SER A 161 7.99 9.48 8.14
C SER A 161 6.90 10.54 8.02
N ARG A 162 5.62 10.19 8.21
CA ARG A 162 4.55 11.19 8.20
C ARG A 162 4.69 12.17 9.36
N PHE A 163 4.91 11.69 10.59
CA PHE A 163 5.08 12.57 11.76
C PHE A 163 6.24 13.54 11.61
N ALA A 164 7.37 13.09 11.03
CA ALA A 164 8.51 13.95 10.77
C ALA A 164 8.18 15.07 9.77
N LEU A 165 7.37 14.79 8.75
CA LEU A 165 6.91 15.78 7.78
C LEU A 165 5.97 16.82 8.40
N GLU A 166 5.20 16.45 9.43
CA GLU A 166 4.37 17.37 10.22
C GLU A 166 5.18 18.19 11.24
N GLY A 167 6.51 18.03 11.28
CA GLY A 167 7.40 18.77 12.18
C GLY A 167 7.58 18.17 13.58
N ALA A 168 7.08 16.96 13.83
CA ALA A 168 7.33 16.27 15.09
C ALA A 168 8.80 15.82 15.19
N LYS A 169 9.33 15.79 16.41
CA LYS A 169 10.58 15.07 16.70
C LYS A 169 10.24 13.60 16.84
N VAL A 170 10.85 12.74 16.03
CA VAL A 170 10.47 11.33 15.95
C VAL A 170 11.62 10.43 16.38
N LEU A 171 11.30 9.47 17.25
CA LEU A 171 12.15 8.34 17.61
C LEU A 171 11.53 7.06 17.01
N LEU A 172 12.27 6.34 16.18
CA LEU A 172 11.82 5.11 15.51
C LEU A 172 12.58 3.90 16.03
N ALA A 173 11.84 2.89 16.53
CA ALA A 173 12.35 1.56 16.83
C ALA A 173 12.41 0.73 15.54
N ALA A 174 13.61 0.55 14.99
CA ALA A 174 13.83 -0.25 13.79
C ALA A 174 15.30 -0.70 13.73
N LYS A 175 15.54 -1.86 13.11
CA LYS A 175 16.91 -2.27 12.76
C LYS A 175 17.55 -1.21 11.86
N ARG A 176 18.81 -0.89 12.13
CA ARG A 176 19.58 0.14 11.41
C ARG A 176 20.30 -0.48 10.23
N SER A 177 19.56 -0.77 9.16
CA SER A 177 20.14 -1.11 7.86
C SER A 177 20.47 0.14 7.05
N SER A 178 21.40 0.03 6.09
CA SER A 178 21.72 1.11 5.17
C SER A 178 20.49 1.57 4.37
N TYR A 179 19.60 0.64 4.01
CA TYR A 179 18.35 0.95 3.33
C TYR A 179 17.44 1.84 4.18
N ILE A 180 17.15 1.44 5.42
CA ILE A 180 16.26 2.19 6.32
C ILE A 180 16.84 3.58 6.56
N MET A 181 18.12 3.68 6.92
CA MET A 181 18.79 4.95 7.21
C MET A 181 18.78 5.92 6.02
N ASN A 182 18.80 5.42 4.79
CA ASN A 182 18.75 6.24 3.58
C ASN A 182 17.32 6.62 3.15
N LYS A 183 16.29 5.87 3.57
CA LYS A 183 14.90 6.08 3.15
C LYS A 183 14.08 6.90 4.14
N VAL A 184 14.39 6.81 5.43
CA VAL A 184 13.71 7.60 6.46
C VAL A 184 14.13 9.06 6.40
N HIS A 185 13.24 9.94 6.84
CA HIS A 185 13.53 11.37 6.89
C HIS A 185 14.72 11.64 7.83
N PRO A 186 15.69 12.52 7.47
CA PRO A 186 16.91 12.72 8.26
C PRO A 186 16.70 13.25 9.69
N SER A 187 15.54 13.85 9.98
CA SER A 187 15.20 14.29 11.35
C SER A 187 14.76 13.15 12.27
N ILE A 188 14.52 11.95 11.74
CA ILE A 188 14.08 10.78 12.52
C ILE A 188 15.30 10.16 13.20
N ILE A 189 15.20 10.00 14.52
CA ILE A 189 16.19 9.31 15.32
C ILE A 189 15.85 7.81 15.26
N VAL A 190 16.64 7.02 14.54
CA VAL A 190 16.46 5.56 14.48
C VAL A 190 17.29 4.88 15.57
N ARG A 191 16.68 3.90 16.26
CA ARG A 191 17.31 3.08 17.30
C ARG A 191 16.95 1.61 17.11
N GLY A 192 17.97 0.77 17.25
CA GLY A 192 17.92 -0.68 17.09
C GLY A 192 19.30 -1.19 16.66
N ASP A 193 19.42 -2.52 16.57
CA ASP A 193 20.66 -3.17 16.15
C ASP A 193 21.08 -2.76 14.74
N GLU A 194 22.39 -2.64 14.54
CA GLU A 194 22.98 -2.53 13.21
C GLU A 194 22.85 -3.87 12.48
N THR A 195 22.44 -3.82 11.21
CA THR A 195 22.38 -5.00 10.34
C THR A 195 22.90 -4.65 8.96
N GLU A 196 23.79 -5.49 8.42
CA GLU A 196 24.34 -5.31 7.08
C GLU A 196 23.43 -5.89 5.97
N SER A 197 22.49 -6.75 6.33
CA SER A 197 21.56 -7.41 5.42
C SER A 197 20.20 -6.70 5.40
N ASP A 198 19.62 -6.55 4.20
CA ASP A 198 18.20 -6.26 3.98
C ASP A 198 17.37 -7.50 4.35
N GLU A 199 17.47 -7.99 5.59
CA GLU A 199 16.89 -9.29 5.99
C GLU A 199 15.35 -9.26 6.06
N ASP A 200 14.76 -8.10 6.29
CA ASP A 200 13.32 -7.94 6.46
C ASP A 200 12.71 -7.42 5.14
N ILE A 201 12.59 -8.31 4.15
CA ILE A 201 11.99 -8.02 2.84
C ILE A 201 10.60 -8.62 2.73
N HIS A 202 9.66 -7.81 2.27
CA HIS A 202 8.32 -8.25 1.91
C HIS A 202 8.16 -8.15 0.40
N LEU A 203 7.85 -9.27 -0.25
CA LEU A 203 7.53 -9.29 -1.67
C LEU A 203 6.01 -9.16 -1.84
N ILE A 204 5.59 -8.06 -2.45
CA ILE A 204 4.20 -7.69 -2.72
C ILE A 204 3.90 -7.97 -4.19
N ILE A 205 3.10 -9.02 -4.43
CA ILE A 205 2.70 -9.47 -5.75
C ILE A 205 1.30 -8.91 -6.04
N GLU A 206 1.23 -7.87 -6.87
CA GLU A 206 -0.01 -7.18 -7.21
C GLU A 206 -0.72 -7.81 -8.41
N TYR A 207 -2.04 -7.75 -8.45
CA TYR A 207 -2.83 -8.21 -9.60
C TYR A 207 -4.07 -7.35 -9.80
N LYS A 208 -4.52 -7.23 -11.05
CA LYS A 208 -5.63 -6.36 -11.44
C LYS A 208 -6.96 -7.09 -11.47
N ALA A 209 -8.05 -6.33 -11.42
CA ALA A 209 -9.39 -6.86 -11.64
C ALA A 209 -9.52 -7.42 -13.07
N GLY A 210 -10.13 -8.61 -13.20
CA GLY A 210 -10.36 -9.28 -14.48
C GLY A 210 -9.14 -10.00 -15.05
N GLU A 211 -7.97 -9.85 -14.44
CA GLU A 211 -6.75 -10.55 -14.85
C GLU A 211 -6.92 -12.06 -14.71
N SER A 212 -6.31 -12.82 -15.61
CA SER A 212 -6.44 -14.28 -15.68
C SER A 212 -5.09 -14.98 -15.60
N TRP A 213 -5.03 -16.07 -14.84
CA TRP A 213 -3.89 -16.96 -14.73
C TRP A 213 -4.34 -18.41 -14.92
N GLY A 214 -4.26 -18.91 -16.17
CA GLY A 214 -4.86 -20.18 -16.56
C GLY A 214 -6.38 -20.17 -16.40
N THR A 215 -6.92 -21.04 -15.55
CA THR A 215 -8.36 -21.13 -15.26
C THR A 215 -8.79 -20.20 -14.12
N TYR A 216 -7.86 -19.49 -13.48
CA TYR A 216 -8.14 -18.60 -12.37
C TYR A 216 -8.30 -17.17 -12.87
N GLN A 217 -9.27 -16.44 -12.32
CA GLN A 217 -9.50 -15.04 -12.64
C GLN A 217 -9.66 -14.23 -11.35
N ALA A 218 -9.05 -13.05 -11.29
CA ALA A 218 -9.16 -12.14 -10.15
C ALA A 218 -10.44 -11.29 -10.25
N PRO A 219 -11.37 -11.36 -9.27
CA PRO A 219 -12.61 -10.59 -9.32
C PRO A 219 -12.41 -9.09 -9.04
N ARG A 220 -11.30 -8.72 -8.39
CA ARG A 220 -10.92 -7.33 -8.11
C ARG A 220 -9.40 -7.22 -8.00
N ALA A 221 -8.90 -6.00 -8.12
CA ALA A 221 -7.49 -5.72 -7.90
C ALA A 221 -7.12 -5.93 -6.44
N ASN A 222 -6.02 -6.65 -6.19
CA ASN A 222 -5.51 -6.88 -4.84
C ASN A 222 -4.03 -7.31 -4.89
N ARG A 223 -3.47 -7.69 -3.74
CA ARG A 223 -2.08 -8.10 -3.58
C ARG A 223 -1.94 -9.38 -2.75
N PHE A 224 -0.91 -10.15 -3.04
CA PHE A 224 -0.48 -11.31 -2.26
C PHE A 224 0.95 -11.06 -1.79
N ILE A 225 1.18 -11.09 -0.48
CA ILE A 225 2.44 -10.74 0.15
C ILE A 225 3.11 -12.01 0.67
N ILE A 226 4.40 -12.16 0.39
CA ILE A 226 5.23 -13.18 1.01
C ILE A 226 6.47 -12.54 1.67
N HIS A 227 6.88 -13.10 2.79
CA HIS A 227 8.08 -12.66 3.51
C HIS A 227 8.79 -13.87 4.14
N SER A 228 10.09 -13.73 4.39
CA SER A 228 10.90 -14.68 5.16
C SER A 228 11.53 -13.99 6.37
N ASP A 229 10.77 -13.07 6.98
CA ASP A 229 11.18 -12.24 8.10
C ASP A 229 11.04 -13.01 9.43
N ASP A 230 12.16 -13.19 10.13
CA ASP A 230 12.23 -13.86 11.43
C ASP A 230 12.31 -12.87 12.62
N ASN A 231 12.44 -11.56 12.35
CA ASN A 231 12.78 -10.53 13.31
C ASN A 231 11.57 -9.72 13.77
N ASN A 232 10.77 -9.22 12.81
CA ASN A 232 9.60 -8.42 13.12
C ASN A 232 8.51 -9.20 13.87
N PRO A 233 8.24 -10.50 13.58
CA PRO A 233 7.29 -11.30 14.34
C PRO A 233 7.68 -11.48 15.82
N VAL A 234 8.96 -11.47 16.16
CA VAL A 234 9.42 -11.61 17.56
C VAL A 234 9.61 -10.27 18.27
N LEU A 235 9.36 -9.15 17.57
CA LEU A 235 9.55 -7.78 18.08
C LEU A 235 10.94 -7.59 18.72
N SER A 236 11.99 -8.07 18.05
CA SER A 236 13.35 -8.16 18.63
C SER A 236 13.91 -6.82 19.15
N THR A 237 13.38 -5.70 18.69
CA THR A 237 13.82 -4.35 19.06
C THR A 237 13.14 -3.80 20.32
N VAL A 238 12.25 -4.56 20.97
CA VAL A 238 11.50 -4.11 22.16
C VAL A 238 12.41 -3.77 23.34
N GLU A 239 13.36 -4.64 23.65
CA GLU A 239 14.17 -4.56 24.87
C GLU A 239 15.10 -3.34 24.85
N ASP A 240 15.79 -3.11 23.73
CA ASP A 240 16.69 -1.97 23.57
C ASP A 240 15.95 -0.63 23.46
N PHE A 241 14.70 -0.66 22.99
CA PHE A 241 13.91 0.55 22.83
C PHE A 241 13.44 1.13 24.17
N GLY A 242 13.24 0.28 25.18
CA GLY A 242 12.78 0.69 26.52
C GLY A 242 13.64 1.79 27.15
N GLY A 243 14.97 1.65 27.10
CA GLY A 243 15.90 2.66 27.63
C GLY A 243 15.92 3.96 26.82
N GLN A 244 15.64 3.89 25.51
CA GLN A 244 15.58 5.07 24.65
C GLN A 244 14.31 5.89 24.89
N LEU A 245 13.19 5.23 25.22
CA LEU A 245 11.93 5.89 25.56
C LEU A 245 12.08 6.80 26.79
N GLU A 246 12.79 6.36 27.83
CA GLU A 246 13.01 7.14 29.04
C GLU A 246 13.83 8.42 28.76
N ALA A 247 14.89 8.30 27.95
CA ALA A 247 15.71 9.44 27.55
C ALA A 247 14.95 10.42 26.64
N PHE A 248 14.16 9.90 25.71
CA PHE A 248 13.45 10.70 24.70
C PHE A 248 12.20 11.40 25.24
N LYS A 249 11.58 10.86 26.29
CA LYS A 249 10.37 11.42 26.95
C LYS A 249 9.28 11.76 25.93
N PRO A 250 8.78 10.79 25.15
CA PRO A 250 7.77 11.04 24.13
C PRO A 250 6.47 11.54 24.75
N ASN A 251 5.78 12.44 24.03
CA ASN A 251 4.40 12.82 24.32
C ASN A 251 3.42 11.70 23.89
N LEU A 252 3.80 10.94 22.86
CA LEU A 252 3.02 9.84 22.30
C LEU A 252 3.95 8.68 21.95
N PHE A 253 3.57 7.47 22.37
CA PHE A 253 4.19 6.23 21.89
C PHE A 253 3.20 5.45 21.03
N VAL A 254 3.57 5.18 19.79
CA VAL A 254 2.78 4.44 18.81
C VAL A 254 3.38 3.05 18.61
N VAL A 255 2.54 2.01 18.73
CA VAL A 255 2.92 0.61 18.53
C VAL A 255 2.26 0.06 17.25
N GLY A 256 3.08 -0.50 16.37
CA GLY A 256 2.72 -1.20 15.14
C GLY A 256 3.52 -2.51 15.01
N GLY A 257 3.32 -3.21 13.89
CA GLY A 257 4.05 -4.45 13.59
C GLY A 257 3.50 -5.70 14.27
N LEU A 258 2.57 -5.57 15.23
CA LEU A 258 1.97 -6.71 15.95
C LEU A 258 1.27 -7.72 15.02
N GLN A 259 0.78 -7.28 13.85
CA GLN A 259 0.16 -8.17 12.87
C GLN A 259 1.12 -9.23 12.32
N MET A 260 2.43 -8.96 12.34
CA MET A 260 3.47 -9.89 11.87
C MET A 260 3.57 -11.15 12.74
N MET A 261 2.96 -11.14 13.92
CA MET A 261 2.91 -12.27 14.82
C MET A 261 1.86 -13.31 14.38
N ASP A 262 0.92 -12.93 13.51
CA ASP A 262 -0.13 -13.84 13.05
C ASP A 262 0.45 -14.92 12.13
N ASN A 263 0.06 -16.18 12.36
CA ASN A 263 0.54 -17.37 11.64
C ASN A 263 2.08 -17.58 11.60
N PHE A 264 2.86 -16.82 12.38
CA PHE A 264 4.30 -17.04 12.48
C PHE A 264 4.58 -18.33 13.30
N PRO A 265 5.48 -19.22 12.83
CA PRO A 265 5.72 -20.52 13.46
C PRO A 265 6.63 -20.39 14.69
N PHE A 266 6.14 -19.77 15.77
CA PHE A 266 6.91 -19.69 17.01
C PHE A 266 7.22 -21.07 17.59
N PRO A 267 8.38 -21.25 18.25
CA PRO A 267 8.69 -22.46 18.99
C PRO A 267 7.58 -22.80 20.02
N PRO A 268 7.30 -24.09 20.26
CA PRO A 268 6.35 -24.50 21.29
C PRO A 268 6.70 -23.88 22.66
N GLY A 269 5.73 -23.20 23.29
CA GLY A 269 5.90 -22.53 24.58
C GLY A 269 6.23 -21.03 24.51
N SER A 270 6.69 -20.52 23.36
CA SER A 270 7.04 -19.09 23.20
C SER A 270 5.81 -18.18 23.11
N TYR A 271 4.66 -18.69 22.64
CA TYR A 271 3.42 -17.92 22.53
C TYR A 271 2.95 -17.30 23.85
N ALA A 272 3.19 -17.95 24.99
CA ALA A 272 2.79 -17.44 26.30
C ALA A 272 3.54 -16.16 26.70
N ILE A 273 4.81 -16.04 26.29
CA ILE A 273 5.67 -14.89 26.61
C ILE A 273 5.23 -13.67 25.79
N TYR A 274 5.05 -13.86 24.48
CA TYR A 274 4.64 -12.77 23.58
C TYR A 274 3.17 -12.37 23.75
N CYS A 275 2.27 -13.32 24.04
CA CYS A 275 0.87 -13.01 24.34
C CYS A 275 0.72 -12.32 25.71
N SER A 276 1.57 -12.66 26.69
CA SER A 276 1.64 -11.90 27.96
C SER A 276 2.12 -10.47 27.74
N PHE A 277 3.06 -10.24 26.82
CA PHE A 277 3.52 -8.90 26.44
C PHE A 277 2.38 -8.06 25.85
N ILE A 278 1.60 -8.61 24.91
CA ILE A 278 0.41 -7.94 24.33
C ILE A 278 -0.63 -7.66 25.42
N CYS A 279 -0.94 -8.64 26.27
CA CYS A 279 -1.89 -8.46 27.38
C CYS A 279 -1.44 -7.37 28.35
N VAL A 280 -0.16 -7.34 28.73
CA VAL A 280 0.40 -6.31 29.62
C VAL A 280 0.39 -4.94 28.94
N PHE A 281 0.71 -4.84 27.64
CA PHE A 281 0.62 -3.59 26.89
C PHE A 281 -0.82 -3.05 26.82
N CYS A 282 -1.79 -3.93 26.52
CA CYS A 282 -3.21 -3.57 26.52
C CYS A 282 -3.68 -3.14 27.93
N ILE A 283 -3.24 -3.83 28.99
CA ILE A 283 -3.59 -3.48 30.37
C ILE A 283 -2.95 -2.13 30.77
N ILE A 284 -1.69 -1.88 30.43
CA ILE A 284 -1.01 -0.61 30.73
C ILE A 284 -1.69 0.55 29.98
N LEU A 285 -2.06 0.37 28.71
CA LEU A 285 -2.84 1.37 27.95
C LEU A 285 -4.20 1.65 28.61
N ILE A 286 -4.94 0.62 29.02
CA ILE A 286 -6.23 0.77 29.71
C ILE A 286 -6.05 1.50 31.06
N LEU A 287 -5.01 1.16 31.82
CA LEU A 287 -4.72 1.80 33.12
C LEU A 287 -4.26 3.25 32.96
N TYR A 288 -3.45 3.57 31.96
CA TYR A 288 -3.00 4.95 31.71
C TYR A 288 -4.17 5.85 31.31
N TYR A 289 -5.09 5.37 30.46
CA TYR A 289 -6.29 6.11 30.06
C TYR A 289 -7.35 6.21 31.17
N THR A 290 -7.51 5.17 32.01
CA THR A 290 -8.43 5.26 33.16
C THR A 290 -7.90 6.20 34.25
N THR A 291 -6.58 6.30 34.45
CA THR A 291 -6.00 7.26 35.40
C THR A 291 -6.12 8.71 34.90
N LEU A 292 -6.00 8.95 33.59
CA LEU A 292 -6.23 10.27 32.98
C LEU A 292 -7.71 10.69 32.99
N CYS A 293 -8.66 9.74 32.86
CA CYS A 293 -10.09 10.05 32.99
C CYS A 293 -10.55 10.30 34.44
N ILE A 294 -9.89 9.71 35.45
CA ILE A 294 -10.25 9.91 36.86
C ILE A 294 -9.68 11.23 37.42
N CYS A 295 -8.66 11.83 36.78
CA CYS A 295 -8.16 13.15 37.15
C CYS A 295 -8.91 14.33 36.49
N TYR A 296 -9.93 14.06 35.66
CA TYR A 296 -10.74 15.08 34.97
C TYR A 296 -12.27 15.00 35.28
N ILE A 297 -12.62 14.42 36.44
CA ILE A 297 -13.95 14.52 37.07
C ILE A 297 -13.73 14.98 38.52
#